data_AF-A0A916XXH9-F1
#
_entry.id   AF-A0A916XXH9-F1
#
_cell.length_a   1.000
_cell.length_b   1.000
_cell.length_c   1.000
_cell.angle_alpha   90.00
_cell.angle_beta   90.00
_cell.angle_gamma   90.00
#
_symmetry.space_group_name_H-M   'P 1'
#
loop_
_entity.id
_entity.type
_entity.pdbx_description
1 polymer ?
#
loop_
_entity_poly.entity_id
_entity_poly.type
_entity_poly.pdbx_seq_one_letter_code
_entity_poly.pdbx_strand_id
1 'polypeptide(L)' 'MKPDEIRKLETYLKGLLGSANIRIKALPRKADSAEVYINDEFIGIISKDTDEGELSYHVTMTILEMDLEA' A
#
# COMPACT_ATOMS: atom_id res chain seq x y z
N MET A 1 1.45 8.33 7.55
CA MET A 1 2.64 7.47 7.52
C MET A 1 3.81 8.39 7.15
N LYS A 2 5.00 8.23 7.72
CA LYS A 2 6.12 9.15 7.44
C LYS A 2 6.62 8.95 6.00
N PRO A 3 7.16 10.00 5.34
CA PRO A 3 7.68 9.88 3.97
C PRO A 3 8.71 8.76 3.78
N ASP A 4 9.57 8.52 4.76
CA ASP A 4 10.59 7.46 4.67
C ASP A 4 9.97 6.05 4.77
N GLU A 5 8.92 5.88 5.57
CA GLU A 5 8.17 4.60 5.66
C GLU A 5 7.51 4.29 4.31
N ILE A 6 6.89 5.30 3.70
CA ILE A 6 6.25 5.20 2.38
C ILE A 6 7.26 4.79 1.31
N ARG A 7 8.45 5.43 1.24
CA ARG A 7 9.49 5.07 0.26
C ARG A 7 10.00 3.64 0.45
N LYS A 8 10.15 3.17 1.69
CA LYS A 8 10.56 1.80 2.00
C LYS A 8 9.51 0.79 1.54
N LEU A 9 8.24 1.03 1.88
CA LEU A 9 7.13 0.18 1.45
C LEU A 9 6.98 0.14 -0.06
N GLU A 10 7.14 1.27 -0.75
CA GLU A 10 7.01 1.34 -2.19
C GLU A 10 8.12 0.52 -2.87
N THR A 11 9.37 0.68 -2.40
CA THR A 11 10.51 -0.12 -2.90
C THR A 11 10.30 -1.60 -2.64
N TYR A 12 9.83 -1.96 -1.45
CA TYR A 12 9.56 -3.34 -1.07
C TYR A 12 8.48 -3.98 -1.96
N LEU A 13 7.34 -3.32 -2.15
CA LEU A 13 6.24 -3.85 -2.97
C LEU A 13 6.61 -3.92 -4.46
N LYS A 14 7.40 -2.96 -4.97
CA LYS A 14 7.97 -3.02 -6.33
C LYS A 14 8.79 -4.29 -6.54
N GLY A 15 9.64 -4.63 -5.58
CA GLY A 15 10.44 -5.86 -5.61
C GLY A 15 9.61 -7.13 -5.43
N LEU A 16 8.65 -7.12 -4.49
CA LEU A 16 7.82 -8.29 -4.16
C LEU A 16 6.89 -8.69 -5.31
N LEU A 17 6.24 -7.71 -5.95
CA LEU A 17 5.24 -7.96 -7.01
C LEU A 17 5.82 -7.89 -8.42
N GLY A 18 7.12 -7.57 -8.57
CA GLY A 18 7.78 -7.44 -9.87
C GLY A 18 7.24 -6.30 -10.74
N SER A 19 6.52 -5.33 -10.16
CA SER A 19 5.90 -4.21 -10.87
C SER A 19 6.60 -2.89 -10.54
N ALA A 20 7.21 -2.27 -11.54
CA ALA A 20 7.89 -0.98 -11.38
C ALA A 20 6.93 0.20 -11.17
N ASN A 21 5.64 0.02 -11.47
CA ASN A 21 4.66 1.10 -11.53
C ASN A 21 3.82 1.24 -10.25
N ILE A 22 4.23 0.59 -9.15
CA ILE A 22 3.59 0.74 -7.85
C ILE A 22 3.89 2.14 -7.28
N ARG A 23 2.85 2.82 -6.77
CA ARG A 23 2.98 4.08 -6.04
C ARG A 23 2.21 4.03 -4.73
N ILE A 24 2.79 4.58 -3.66
CA ILE A 24 2.10 4.68 -2.36
C ILE A 24 1.83 6.14 -2.02
N LYS A 25 0.57 6.47 -1.72
CA LYS A 25 0.14 7.84 -1.38
C LYS A 25 -0.32 7.93 0.06
N ALA A 26 0.21 8.90 0.80
CA ALA A 26 -0.26 9.20 2.16
C ALA A 26 -1.71 9.71 2.13
N LEU A 27 -2.50 9.32 3.12
CA LEU A 27 -3.83 9.88 3.30
C LEU A 27 -3.77 11.20 4.10
N PRO A 28 -4.44 12.29 3.65
CA PRO A 28 -4.37 13.60 4.32
C PRO A 28 -4.85 13.62 5.78
N ARG A 29 -5.77 12.73 6.14
CA ARG A 29 -6.42 12.70 7.46
C ARG A 29 -6.14 11.42 8.26
N LYS A 30 -5.37 10.48 7.71
CA LYS A 30 -5.15 9.16 8.30
C LYS A 30 -3.65 8.84 8.31
N ALA A 31 -2.97 9.25 9.39
CA ALA A 31 -1.51 9.21 9.50
C ALA A 31 -0.93 7.80 9.74
N ASP A 32 -1.77 6.80 9.92
CA ASP A 32 -1.44 5.37 10.02
C ASP A 32 -1.75 4.61 8.73
N SER A 33 -2.31 5.25 7.70
CA SER A 33 -2.65 4.58 6.44
C SER A 33 -2.10 5.27 5.19
N ALA A 34 -2.01 4.50 4.12
CA ALA A 34 -1.66 4.96 2.79
C ALA A 34 -2.42 4.15 1.73
N GLU A 35 -2.62 4.73 0.56
CA GLU A 35 -3.23 4.06 -0.61
C GLU A 35 -2.14 3.48 -1.49
N VAL A 36 -2.39 2.32 -2.09
CA VAL A 36 -1.52 1.66 -3.07
C VAL A 36 -2.14 1.80 -4.45
N TYR A 37 -1.31 2.21 -5.40
CA TYR A 37 -1.67 2.36 -6.80
C TYR A 37 -0.76 1.54 -7.70
N ILE A 38 -1.31 1.00 -8.79
CA ILE A 38 -0.56 0.41 -9.92
C ILE A 38 -1.07 1.10 -11.19
N ASN A 39 -0.18 1.65 -12.02
CA ASN A 39 -0.58 2.34 -13.26
C ASN A 39 -1.68 3.39 -13.05
N ASP A 40 -1.65 4.08 -11.91
CA ASP A 40 -2.62 5.10 -11.48
C ASP A 40 -4.01 4.57 -11.07
N GLU A 41 -4.20 3.26 -11.10
CA GLU A 41 -5.37 2.58 -10.55
C GLU A 41 -5.16 2.28 -9.05
N PHE A 42 -6.19 2.54 -8.24
CA PHE A 42 -6.18 2.20 -6.83
C PHE A 42 -6.39 0.70 -6.65
N ILE A 43 -5.49 0.04 -5.94
CA ILE A 43 -5.56 -1.41 -5.72
C ILE A 43 -5.69 -1.80 -4.24
N GLY A 44 -5.56 -0.86 -3.30
CA GLY A 44 -5.67 -1.22 -1.89
C GLY A 44 -5.13 -0.20 -0.91
N ILE A 45 -5.17 -0.60 0.35
CA ILE A 45 -4.78 0.23 1.50
C ILE A 45 -3.65 -0.46 2.25
N ILE A 46 -2.67 0.33 2.69
CA ILE A 46 -1.71 -0.06 3.72
C ILE A 46 -2.14 0.56 5.03
N SER A 47 -2.18 -0.23 6.10
CA SER A 47 -2.34 0.24 7.48
C SER A 47 -1.12 -0.14 8.30
N LYS A 48 -0.55 0.84 9.00
CA LYS A 48 0.53 0.66 9.96
C LYS A 48 -0.07 0.13 11.26
N ASP A 49 0.53 -0.91 11.80
CA ASP A 49 0.21 -1.42 13.14
C ASP A 49 1.49 -1.42 13.99
N THR A 50 1.34 -1.05 15.25
CA THR A 50 2.42 -1.05 16.23
C THR A 50 1.89 -1.73 17.48
N ASP A 51 2.04 -3.04 17.55
CA ASP A 51 1.53 -3.89 18.63
C ASP A 51 2.69 -4.49 19.42
N GLU A 52 2.61 -4.48 20.76
CA GLU A 52 3.65 -4.94 21.69
C GLU A 52 5.10 -4.48 21.40
N GLY A 53 5.26 -3.35 20.69
CA GLY A 53 6.58 -2.82 20.30
C GLY A 53 7.10 -3.33 18.94
N GLU A 54 6.35 -4.20 18.28
CA GLU A 54 6.63 -4.65 16.92
C GLU A 54 5.92 -3.76 15.89
N LEU A 55 6.67 -3.28 14.89
CA LEU A 55 6.14 -2.49 13.80
C LEU A 55 5.81 -3.40 12.62
N SER A 56 4.55 -3.44 12.23
CA SER A 56 4.08 -4.19 11.06
C SER A 56 3.25 -3.29 10.14
N TYR A 57 3.04 -3.77 8.91
CA TYR A 57 2.23 -3.10 7.91
C TYR A 57 1.29 -4.11 7.27
N HIS A 58 0.00 -3.84 7.33
CA HIS A 58 -1.05 -4.63 6.71
C HIS A 58 -1.39 -4.06 5.35
N VAL A 59 -1.33 -4.88 4.31
CA VAL A 59 -1.77 -4.51 2.96
C VAL A 59 -3.08 -5.24 2.69
N THR A 60 -4.14 -4.48 2.39
CA THR A 60 -5.45 -5.03 2.03
C THR A 60 -5.79 -4.60 0.62
N MET A 61 -6.03 -5.59 -0.25
CA MET A 61 -6.50 -5.41 -1.62
C MET A 61 -7.87 -6.07 -1.73
N THR A 62 -8.79 -5.38 -2.39
CA THR A 62 -10.12 -5.90 -2.69
C THR A 62 -10.20 -6.17 -4.18
N ILE A 63 -10.58 -7.39 -4.55
CA ILE A 63 -10.86 -7.76 -5.93
C ILE A 63 -12.37 -7.88 -6.05
N LEU A 64 -12.97 -7.17 -7.00
CA LEU A 64 -14.40 -7.26 -7.29
C LEU A 64 -14.62 -8.24 -8.45
N GLU A 65 -15.79 -8.86 -8.50
CA GLU A 65 -16.13 -9.81 -9.56
C GLU A 65 -15.99 -9.19 -10.96
N MET A 66 -16.41 -7.94 -11.13
CA MET A 66 -16.29 -7.19 -12.39
C MET A 66 -14.84 -7.00 -12.86
N ASP A 67 -13.86 -7.04 -11.94
CA ASP A 67 -12.44 -6.90 -12.29
C ASP A 67 -11.89 -8.20 -12.91
N LEU A 68 -12.61 -9.33 -12.76
CA LEU A 68 -12.24 -10.64 -13.27
C LEU A 68 -12.84 -10.95 -14.64
N GLU A 69 -13.83 -10.18 -15.11
CA GLU A 69 -14.55 -10.40 -16.37
C GLU A 69 -13.79 -9.88 -17.61
N ALA A 70 -12.45 -9.83 -17.55
CA ALA A 70 -11.58 -9.35 -18.63
C ALA A 70 -11.38 -10.36 -19.78
#